data_AF-A0A349MDB6-F1
#
_entry.id   AF-A0A349MDB6-F1
#
_cell.length_a   1.000
_cell.length_b   1.000
_cell.length_c   1.000
_cell.angle_alpha   90.00
_cell.angle_beta   90.00
_cell.angle_gamma   90.00
#
_symmetry.space_group_name_H-M   'P 1'
#
loop_
_entity.id
_entity.type
_entity.pdbx_description
1 polymer ?
#
loop_
_entity_poly.entity_id
_entity_poly.type
_entity_poly.pdbx_seq_one_letter_code
_entity_poly.pdbx_strand_id
1 'polypeptide(L)'
;AVDMKLGPGDMYLHPAGVPHSPIREAGSLGLVIERKRKGTPMKDGLMWFCEKCNHKLQDTYFELENIEKDFLPRFRQFYGSERLRTCDSCGHVMEADSRFVD
;
A
#
# COMPACT_ATOMS: atom_id res chain seq x y z
N ALA A 1 4.27 12.01 -6.18
CA ALA A 1 2.85 11.62 -6.02
C ALA A 1 1.98 12.87 -6.13
N VAL A 2 0.71 12.73 -6.53
CA VAL A 2 -0.27 13.82 -6.44
C VAL A 2 -0.98 13.67 -5.09
N ASP A 3 -0.97 14.74 -4.30
CA ASP A 3 -1.70 14.77 -3.03
C ASP A 3 -3.20 15.04 -3.28
N MET A 4 -4.06 14.28 -2.62
CA MET A 4 -5.52 14.38 -2.70
C MET A 4 -6.09 14.50 -1.30
N LYS A 5 -6.57 15.69 -0.95
CA LYS A 5 -7.14 15.97 0.37
C LYS A 5 -8.62 15.60 0.38
N LEU A 6 -9.04 14.84 1.40
CA LEU A 6 -10.43 14.48 1.67
C LEU A 6 -10.81 14.98 3.07
N GLY A 7 -11.71 15.97 3.11
CA GLY A 7 -12.27 16.52 4.33
C GLY A 7 -13.62 15.89 4.72
N PRO A 8 -14.21 16.33 5.84
CA PRO A 8 -15.54 15.88 6.26
C PRO A 8 -16.61 16.19 5.22
N GLY A 9 -17.35 15.16 4.78
CA GLY A 9 -18.42 15.29 3.78
C GLY A 9 -17.96 15.13 2.32
N ASP A 10 -16.65 15.08 2.07
CA ASP A 10 -16.14 14.87 0.72
C ASP A 10 -16.44 13.45 0.22
N MET A 11 -16.69 13.36 -1.08
CA MET A 11 -16.84 12.09 -1.80
C MET A 11 -15.79 12.00 -2.89
N TYR A 12 -15.20 10.81 -3.02
CA TYR A 12 -14.19 10.55 -4.02
C TYR A 12 -14.34 9.17 -4.61
N LEU A 13 -14.30 9.09 -5.94
CA LEU A 13 -14.26 7.84 -6.69
C LEU A 13 -12.84 7.63 -7.22
N HIS A 14 -12.15 6.63 -6.67
CA HIS A 14 -10.79 6.32 -7.08
C HIS A 14 -10.78 5.47 -8.37
N PRO A 15 -10.05 5.87 -9.43
CA PRO A 15 -9.96 5.08 -10.65
C PRO A 15 -9.24 3.74 -10.44
N ALA A 16 -9.65 2.72 -11.20
CA ALA A 16 -9.04 1.41 -11.14
C ALA A 16 -7.57 1.43 -11.59
N GLY A 17 -6.70 0.69 -10.90
CA GLY A 17 -5.29 0.53 -11.26
C GLY A 17 -4.39 1.72 -10.90
N VAL A 18 -4.92 2.76 -10.24
CA VAL A 18 -4.12 3.88 -9.73
C VAL A 18 -3.57 3.53 -8.34
N PRO A 19 -2.24 3.55 -8.12
CA PRO A 19 -1.69 3.35 -6.78
C PRO A 19 -2.06 4.51 -5.86
N HIS A 20 -2.47 4.20 -4.63
CA HIS A 20 -2.81 5.18 -3.60
C HIS A 20 -2.31 4.71 -2.23
N SER A 21 -1.93 5.65 -1.37
CA SER A 21 -1.49 5.40 0.01
C SER A 21 -2.35 6.23 0.96
N PRO A 22 -3.42 5.66 1.54
CA PRO A 22 -4.29 6.38 2.46
C PRO A 22 -3.56 6.76 3.75
N ILE A 23 -3.56 8.06 4.07
CA ILE A 23 -3.12 8.59 5.36
C ILE A 23 -4.35 9.06 6.12
N ARG A 24 -4.43 8.72 7.42
CA ARG A 24 -5.60 9.03 8.27
C ARG A 24 -5.16 9.78 9.52
N GLU A 25 -5.91 10.82 9.87
CA GLU A 25 -5.70 11.60 11.10
C GLU A 25 -6.42 10.96 12.29
N ALA A 26 -5.89 11.18 13.50
CA ALA A 26 -6.47 10.64 14.72
C ALA A 26 -7.90 11.16 14.94
N GLY A 27 -8.83 10.27 15.27
CA GLY A 27 -10.25 10.61 15.50
C GLY A 27 -11.08 10.85 14.24
N SER A 28 -10.47 10.78 13.04
CA SER A 28 -11.21 10.87 11.78
C SER A 28 -12.02 9.60 11.48
N LEU A 29 -13.13 9.74 10.75
CA LEU A 29 -13.96 8.63 10.28
C LEU A 29 -14.20 8.77 8.78
N GLY A 30 -13.97 7.68 8.03
CA GLY A 30 -14.20 7.64 6.59
C GLY A 30 -14.85 6.34 6.17
N LEU A 31 -15.84 6.42 5.28
CA LEU A 31 -16.50 5.27 4.67
C LEU A 31 -15.79 4.87 3.38
N VAL A 32 -15.39 3.62 3.27
CA VAL A 32 -14.81 3.03 2.05
C VAL A 32 -15.76 1.95 1.54
N ILE A 33 -16.10 2.01 0.25
CA ILE A 33 -16.94 1.02 -0.43
C ILE A 33 -16.13 0.43 -1.58
N GLU A 34 -15.92 -0.88 -1.53
CA GLU A 34 -15.18 -1.63 -2.52
C GLU A 34 -15.98 -2.84 -3.01
N ARG A 35 -15.63 -3.36 -4.19
CA ARG A 35 -16.26 -4.56 -4.74
C ARG A 35 -15.41 -5.79 -4.40
N LYS A 36 -16.05 -6.84 -3.85
CA LYS A 36 -15.39 -8.14 -3.65
C LYS A 36 -14.91 -8.70 -4.98
N ARG A 37 -13.66 -9.19 -5.02
CA ARG A 37 -13.04 -9.79 -6.22
C ARG A 37 -13.10 -11.32 -6.25
N LYS A 38 -13.53 -11.96 -5.16
CA LYS A 38 -13.64 -13.42 -5.03
C LYS A 38 -14.38 -14.04 -6.21
N GLY A 39 -13.82 -15.11 -6.77
CA GLY A 39 -14.41 -15.83 -7.91
C GLY A 39 -14.21 -15.13 -9.26
N THR A 40 -13.31 -14.14 -9.33
CA THR A 40 -12.90 -13.49 -10.58
C THR A 40 -11.39 -13.64 -10.77
N PRO A 41 -10.85 -13.47 -12.00
CA PRO A 41 -9.40 -13.51 -12.21
C PRO A 41 -8.67 -12.23 -11.73
N MET A 42 -9.37 -11.27 -11.12
CA MET A 42 -8.79 -10.00 -10.69
C MET A 42 -7.91 -10.19 -9.45
N LYS A 43 -6.78 -9.49 -9.42
CA LYS A 43 -5.85 -9.44 -8.29
C LYS A 43 -5.75 -8.03 -7.71
N ASP A 44 -5.47 -7.94 -6.42
CA ASP A 44 -5.02 -6.69 -5.79
C ASP A 44 -3.50 -6.62 -5.80
N GLY A 45 -2.97 -5.40 -5.72
CA GLY A 45 -1.55 -5.12 -5.74
C GLY A 45 -1.14 -4.25 -4.56
N LEU A 46 -0.03 -4.60 -3.92
CA LEU A 46 0.66 -3.73 -2.97
C LEU A 46 1.99 -3.30 -3.59
N MET A 47 2.33 -2.03 -3.46
CA MET A 47 3.49 -1.42 -4.10
C MET A 47 4.24 -0.52 -3.12
N TRP A 48 5.56 -0.53 -3.19
CA TRP A 48 6.44 0.33 -2.42
C TRP A 48 7.36 1.12 -3.33
N PHE A 49 7.62 2.36 -2.94
CA PHE A 49 8.44 3.30 -3.70
C PHE A 49 9.47 3.93 -2.78
N CYS A 50 10.67 4.21 -3.31
CA CYS A 50 11.75 4.83 -2.59
C CYS A 50 11.35 6.25 -2.16
N GLU A 51 11.52 6.58 -0.89
CA GLU A 51 11.13 7.88 -0.34
C GLU A 51 12.01 9.04 -0.83
N LYS A 52 13.22 8.74 -1.34
CA LYS A 52 14.15 9.76 -1.84
C LYS A 52 13.97 10.10 -3.33
N CYS A 53 13.72 9.09 -4.17
CA CYS A 53 13.66 9.29 -5.63
C CYS A 53 12.39 8.77 -6.30
N ASN A 54 11.44 8.24 -5.51
CA ASN A 54 10.16 7.68 -5.99
C ASN A 54 10.32 6.49 -6.96
N HIS A 55 11.50 5.87 -7.03
CA HIS A 55 11.73 4.63 -7.79
C HIS A 55 10.96 3.47 -7.15
N LYS A 56 10.33 2.60 -7.94
CA LYS A 56 9.59 1.45 -7.41
C LYS A 56 10.56 0.46 -6.76
N LEU A 57 10.34 0.12 -5.49
CA LEU A 57 11.16 -0.86 -4.76
C LEU A 57 10.67 -2.28 -4.99
N GLN A 58 9.37 -2.49 -4.77
CA GLN A 58 8.76 -3.80 -4.85
C GLN A 58 7.27 -3.66 -5.17
N ASP A 59 6.70 -4.67 -5.83
CA ASP A 59 5.27 -4.90 -5.86
C ASP A 59 4.95 -6.38 -5.59
N THR A 60 3.69 -6.64 -5.26
CA THR A 60 3.17 -8.01 -5.14
C THR A 60 1.69 -8.00 -5.51
N TYR A 61 1.28 -9.01 -6.27
CA TYR A 61 -0.09 -9.16 -6.75
C TYR A 61 -0.67 -10.49 -6.29
N PHE A 62 -1.87 -10.46 -5.71
CA PHE A 62 -2.49 -11.62 -5.09
C PHE A 62 -4.01 -11.58 -5.21
N GLU A 63 -4.64 -12.76 -5.09
CA GLU A 63 -6.07 -12.83 -4.87
C GLU A 63 -6.37 -12.37 -3.44
N LEU A 64 -7.26 -11.37 -3.32
CA LEU A 64 -7.64 -10.79 -2.04
C LEU A 64 -8.98 -11.40 -1.59
N GLU A 65 -8.95 -12.13 -0.49
CA GLU A 65 -10.14 -12.68 0.17
C GLU A 65 -10.46 -11.95 1.47
N ASN A 66 -9.44 -11.61 2.26
CA ASN A 66 -9.56 -10.93 3.54
C ASN A 66 -8.39 -9.95 3.73
N ILE A 67 -8.68 -8.65 3.73
CA ILE A 67 -7.68 -7.57 3.81
C ILE A 67 -6.75 -7.74 5.03
N GLU A 68 -7.30 -8.00 6.21
CA GLU A 68 -6.52 -8.08 7.45
C GLU A 68 -5.55 -9.27 7.46
N LYS A 69 -5.97 -10.41 6.90
CA LYS A 69 -5.14 -11.60 6.86
C LYS A 69 -4.17 -11.61 5.69
N ASP A 70 -4.62 -11.10 4.55
CA ASP A 70 -3.89 -11.18 3.31
C ASP A 70 -2.82 -10.09 3.24
N PHE A 71 -3.02 -8.90 3.80
CA PHE A 71 -2.01 -7.84 3.66
C PHE A 71 -0.78 -8.05 4.56
N LEU A 72 -1.01 -8.47 5.82
CA LEU A 72 0.05 -8.55 6.84
C LEU A 72 1.27 -9.40 6.43
N PRO A 73 1.12 -10.60 5.84
CA PRO A 73 2.28 -11.39 5.41
C PRO A 73 3.15 -10.68 4.37
N ARG A 74 2.54 -9.85 3.50
CA ARG A 74 3.25 -9.13 2.44
C ARG A 74 3.97 -7.91 2.99
N PHE A 75 3.35 -7.25 3.98
CA PHE A 75 4.03 -6.19 4.75
C PHE A 75 5.26 -6.76 5.47
N ARG A 76 5.11 -7.87 6.19
CA ARG A 76 6.23 -8.54 6.88
C ARG A 76 7.33 -8.98 5.93
N GLN A 77 6.97 -9.54 4.78
CA GLN A 77 7.94 -9.91 3.74
C GLN A 77 8.76 -8.71 3.27
N PHE A 78 8.10 -7.59 2.97
CA PHE A 78 8.78 -6.38 2.52
C PHE A 78 9.64 -5.77 3.63
N TYR A 79 9.05 -5.46 4.79
CA TYR A 79 9.75 -4.75 5.86
C TYR A 79 10.85 -5.61 6.52
N GLY A 80 10.67 -6.93 6.59
CA GLY A 80 11.66 -7.88 7.10
C GLY A 80 12.85 -8.14 6.16
N SER A 81 12.87 -7.57 4.96
CA SER A 81 13.98 -7.75 4.01
C SER A 81 14.64 -6.43 3.66
N GLU A 82 15.85 -6.20 4.16
CA GLU A 82 16.65 -5.02 3.76
C GLU A 82 16.83 -4.97 2.23
N ARG A 83 17.10 -6.11 1.60
CA ARG A 83 17.24 -6.19 0.13
C ARG A 83 16.02 -5.66 -0.62
N LEU A 84 14.79 -5.94 -0.14
CA LEU A 84 13.57 -5.42 -0.76
C LEU A 84 13.34 -3.93 -0.48
N ARG A 85 13.90 -3.41 0.62
CA ARG A 85 13.85 -2.00 1.00
C ARG A 85 14.96 -1.14 0.38
N THR A 86 16.00 -1.76 -0.17
CA THR A 86 17.12 -1.07 -0.83
C THR A 86 16.75 -0.67 -2.25
N CYS A 87 16.79 0.64 -2.53
CA CYS A 87 16.58 1.19 -3.86
C CYS A 87 17.78 0.88 -4.76
N ASP A 88 17.52 0.21 -5.88
CA ASP A 88 18.51 -0.07 -6.93
C ASP A 88 18.90 1.18 -7.74
N SER A 89 18.05 2.21 -7.76
CA SER A 89 18.31 3.46 -8.49
C SER A 89 19.19 4.46 -7.73
N CYS A 90 19.10 4.54 -6.40
CA CYS A 90 19.83 5.53 -5.62
C CYS A 90 20.57 4.98 -4.38
N GLY A 91 20.48 3.67 -4.12
CA GLY A 91 21.12 3.01 -2.98
C GLY A 91 20.49 3.28 -1.62
N HIS A 92 19.46 4.14 -1.53
CA HIS A 92 18.77 4.40 -0.27
C HIS A 92 18.02 3.16 0.23
N VAL A 93 18.23 2.81 1.49
CA VAL A 93 17.47 1.78 2.19
C VAL A 93 16.30 2.46 2.93
N MET A 94 15.07 2.11 2.57
CA MET A 94 13.87 2.56 3.29
C MET A 94 13.87 1.99 4.71
N GLU A 95 13.50 2.76 5.72
CA GLU A 95 13.41 2.27 7.09
C GLU A 95 12.33 1.18 7.25
N ALA A 96 12.59 0.22 8.15
CA ALA A 96 11.60 -0.81 8.45
C ALA A 96 10.52 -0.27 9.39
N ASP A 97 9.26 -0.58 9.10
CA ASP A 97 8.16 -0.27 10.00
C ASP A 97 8.07 -1.32 11.11
N SER A 98 8.30 -0.90 12.36
CA SER A 98 8.35 -1.75 13.55
C SER A 98 7.07 -2.53 13.83
N ARG A 99 5.94 -2.18 13.20
CA ARG A 99 4.69 -2.95 13.30
C ARG A 99 4.72 -4.26 12.53
N PHE A 100 5.66 -4.40 11.60
CA PHE A 100 5.74 -5.53 10.66
C PHE A 100 7.09 -6.25 10.70
N VAL A 101 7.94 -5.92 11.67
CA VAL A 101 9.16 -6.65 11.97
C VAL A 101 9.07 -7.10 13.43
N ASP A 102 9.15 -8.42 13.63
CA ASP A 102 9.21 -9.07 14.94
C ASP A 102 10.68 -9.32 15.33
#